data_AF-A0A8E8K9J7-F1
#
_entry.id   AF-A0A8E8K9J7-F1
#
_cell.length_a   1.000
_cell.length_b   1.000
_cell.length_c   1.000
_cell.angle_alpha   90.00
_cell.angle_beta   90.00
_cell.angle_gamma   90.00
#
_symmetry.space_group_name_H-M   'P 1'
#
loop_
_entity.id
_entity.type
_entity.pdbx_description
1 polymer ?
#
loop_
_entity_poly.entity_id
_entity_poly.type
_entity_poly.pdbx_seq_one_letter_code
_entity_poly.pdbx_strand_id
1 'polypeptide(L)'
;MRVDVRALGACNRLAEQGAKQAAGALSDLTGTDLAVEVTGASVASGEDLAEAFAGRESIGVSVGLRGGLDGEAVLAFDAVNADALLSLLPGGASMERSAVTEVGNIALGGFLDGWANYLGKGIDMSPPRYFEADGAAVLPDGALAGDGVFLFESRLDATTTDLDFSIYMLPDSGPFRDLIVGKTAPAAAAGGEADGGTTSTAVPYESLSTFSSLAKKGSANAADNIAMMTGLETSVDVSRLRFVPLADVPAEVGTQPHAGTVFELQGQPSGYLAILFEESSAAAVADAMLPMDPDEPLGDMAENALCELGNVMTSGFIDGWANVLGTTITHSPPEFVHDIGASTISPLVAKLSERQDYGFVIDTAIRTEGIQARCDVYALPDERELARALDRLSES
;
A
#
# COMPACT_ATOMS: atom_id res chain seq x y z
N MET A 1 8.13 -1.73 -22.25
CA MET A 1 8.02 -0.28 -21.87
C MET A 1 8.53 -0.15 -20.42
N ARG A 2 9.33 0.84 -19.94
CA ARG A 2 10.11 0.79 -18.65
C ARG A 2 9.83 1.90 -17.61
N VAL A 3 9.11 1.63 -16.53
CA VAL A 3 8.83 2.44 -15.33
C VAL A 3 10.06 2.80 -14.47
N ASP A 4 10.38 4.07 -14.23
CA ASP A 4 11.42 4.47 -13.27
C ASP A 4 10.90 4.45 -11.82
N VAL A 5 11.56 3.69 -10.93
CA VAL A 5 11.29 3.70 -9.47
C VAL A 5 11.37 5.11 -8.87
N ARG A 6 12.19 6.01 -9.41
CA ARG A 6 12.22 7.43 -8.99
C ARG A 6 10.97 8.18 -9.41
N ALA A 7 10.34 7.81 -10.53
CA ALA A 7 9.06 8.37 -10.95
C ALA A 7 7.95 7.91 -10.01
N LEU A 8 7.95 6.66 -9.55
CA LEU A 8 7.04 6.19 -8.50
C LEU A 8 7.25 6.94 -7.17
N GLY A 9 8.50 7.29 -6.83
CA GLY A 9 8.80 8.15 -5.69
C GLY A 9 8.32 9.59 -5.85
N ALA A 10 8.31 10.12 -7.07
CA ALA A 10 7.62 11.37 -7.36
C ALA A 10 6.11 11.21 -7.18
N CYS A 11 5.50 10.13 -7.68
CA CYS A 11 4.08 9.86 -7.48
C CYS A 11 3.70 9.87 -5.99
N ASN A 12 4.51 9.23 -5.13
CA ASN A 12 4.20 9.17 -3.70
C ASN A 12 4.28 10.55 -3.02
N ARG A 13 5.33 11.34 -3.30
CA ARG A 13 5.44 12.71 -2.74
C ARG A 13 4.29 13.61 -3.18
N LEU A 14 3.83 13.47 -4.42
CA LEU A 14 2.71 14.25 -4.95
C LEU A 14 1.38 13.79 -4.31
N ALA A 15 1.20 12.49 -4.13
CA ALA A 15 0.08 11.91 -3.40
C ALA A 15 0.03 12.41 -1.95
N GLU A 16 1.17 12.38 -1.26
CA GLU A 16 1.31 12.86 0.11
C GLU A 16 0.99 14.36 0.23
N GLN A 17 1.43 15.17 -0.74
CA GLN A 17 1.08 16.59 -0.78
C GLN A 17 -0.42 16.81 -0.99
N GLY A 18 -1.05 16.05 -1.90
CA GLY A 18 -2.49 16.10 -2.11
C GLY A 18 -3.27 15.68 -0.87
N ALA A 19 -2.82 14.62 -0.20
CA ALA A 19 -3.40 14.15 1.05
C ALA A 19 -3.28 15.20 2.16
N LYS A 20 -2.15 15.90 2.27
CA LYS A 20 -1.95 16.96 3.28
C LYS A 20 -2.91 18.13 3.07
N GLN A 21 -3.19 18.48 1.82
CA GLN A 21 -4.19 19.51 1.51
C GLN A 21 -5.62 19.04 1.82
N ALA A 22 -5.93 17.78 1.54
CA ALA A 22 -7.20 17.16 1.91
C ALA A 22 -7.40 17.18 3.44
N ALA A 23 -6.38 16.77 4.20
CA ALA A 23 -6.39 16.75 5.66
C ALA A 23 -6.59 18.15 6.24
N GLY A 24 -5.90 19.16 5.71
CA GLY A 24 -6.08 20.56 6.14
C GLY A 24 -7.49 21.07 5.88
N ALA A 25 -8.04 20.82 4.70
CA ALA A 25 -9.41 21.21 4.37
C ALA A 25 -10.45 20.51 5.24
N LEU A 26 -10.26 19.21 5.49
CA LEU A 26 -11.10 18.45 6.41
C LEU A 26 -10.97 18.97 7.85
N SER A 27 -9.78 19.38 8.27
CA SER A 27 -9.57 19.95 9.60
C SER A 27 -10.33 21.26 9.76
N ASP A 28 -10.27 22.13 8.75
CA ASP A 28 -11.01 23.40 8.73
C ASP A 28 -12.54 23.17 8.74
N LEU A 29 -13.03 22.13 8.06
CA LEU A 29 -14.44 21.81 7.96
C LEU A 29 -15.02 21.13 9.20
N THR A 30 -14.27 20.21 9.80
CA THR A 30 -14.71 19.41 10.95
C THR A 30 -14.32 20.04 12.29
N GLY A 31 -13.37 20.97 12.31
CA GLY A 31 -12.78 21.51 13.53
C GLY A 31 -11.92 20.51 14.30
N THR A 32 -11.58 19.37 13.68
CA THR A 32 -10.72 18.32 14.24
C THR A 32 -9.35 18.40 13.58
N ASP A 33 -8.26 18.27 14.33
CA ASP A 33 -6.92 18.26 13.76
C ASP A 33 -6.68 16.91 13.08
N LEU A 34 -6.61 16.92 11.74
CA LEU A 34 -6.37 15.74 10.91
C LEU A 34 -4.98 15.83 10.31
N ALA A 35 -4.17 14.81 10.56
CA ALA A 35 -2.84 14.69 9.99
C ALA A 35 -2.77 13.52 9.02
N VAL A 36 -2.07 13.70 7.90
CA VAL A 36 -1.70 12.56 7.05
C VAL A 36 -0.63 11.78 7.77
N GLU A 37 -0.92 10.52 8.10
CA GLU A 37 0.10 9.61 8.65
C GLU A 37 0.87 8.93 7.53
N VAL A 38 0.14 8.47 6.52
CA VAL A 38 0.68 7.55 5.52
C VAL A 38 0.11 7.88 4.16
N THR A 39 0.98 7.89 3.16
CA THR A 39 0.55 7.84 1.77
C THR A 39 1.36 6.78 1.02
N GLY A 40 0.65 5.84 0.39
CA GLY A 40 1.23 4.79 -0.42
C GLY A 40 0.73 4.85 -1.86
N ALA A 41 1.64 4.68 -2.81
CA ALA A 41 1.30 4.51 -4.21
C ALA A 41 1.33 3.01 -4.58
N SER A 42 0.29 2.53 -5.24
CA SER A 42 0.22 1.20 -5.80
C SER A 42 -0.33 1.24 -7.23
N VAL A 43 -0.08 0.17 -7.98
CA VAL A 43 -0.68 -0.04 -9.30
C VAL A 43 -1.37 -1.39 -9.28
N ALA A 44 -2.63 -1.41 -9.69
CA ALA A 44 -3.43 -2.61 -9.73
C ALA A 44 -4.16 -2.73 -11.08
N SER A 45 -4.48 -3.96 -11.47
CA SER A 45 -5.36 -4.17 -12.61
C SER A 45 -6.78 -3.72 -12.26
N GLY A 46 -7.58 -3.32 -13.26
CA GLY A 46 -8.98 -2.99 -13.02
C GLY A 46 -9.75 -4.17 -12.42
N GLU A 47 -9.43 -5.40 -12.83
CA GLU A 47 -10.03 -6.62 -12.30
C GLU A 47 -9.71 -6.85 -10.82
N ASP A 48 -8.44 -6.71 -10.41
CA ASP A 48 -8.04 -6.86 -9.00
C ASP A 48 -8.70 -5.78 -8.12
N LEU A 49 -8.80 -4.54 -8.63
CA LEU A 49 -9.51 -3.48 -7.90
C LEU A 49 -11.00 -3.78 -7.79
N ALA A 50 -11.63 -4.25 -8.87
CA ALA A 50 -13.04 -4.62 -8.86
C ALA A 50 -13.33 -5.74 -7.85
N GLU A 51 -12.43 -6.71 -7.73
CA GLU A 51 -12.48 -7.75 -6.70
C GLU A 51 -12.34 -7.15 -5.29
N ALA A 52 -11.37 -6.26 -5.07
CA ALA A 52 -11.16 -5.60 -3.78
C ALA A 52 -12.35 -4.74 -3.32
N PHE A 53 -13.10 -4.18 -4.26
CA PHE A 53 -14.32 -3.41 -3.98
C PHE A 53 -15.57 -4.27 -3.83
N ALA A 54 -15.55 -5.56 -4.21
CA ALA A 54 -16.75 -6.38 -4.25
C ALA A 54 -17.48 -6.40 -2.89
N GLY A 55 -18.75 -5.98 -2.90
CA GLY A 55 -19.58 -5.92 -1.70
C GLY A 55 -19.29 -4.76 -0.75
N ARG A 56 -18.44 -3.80 -1.14
CA ARG A 56 -18.19 -2.56 -0.40
C ARG A 56 -18.99 -1.42 -1.01
N GLU A 57 -19.68 -0.67 -0.16
CA GLU A 57 -20.29 0.60 -0.54
C GLU A 57 -19.24 1.71 -0.38
N SER A 58 -19.22 2.68 -1.29
CA SER A 58 -18.30 3.81 -1.21
C SER A 58 -18.96 5.10 -1.68
N ILE A 59 -18.55 6.20 -1.06
CA ILE A 59 -18.96 7.55 -1.47
C ILE A 59 -17.73 8.34 -1.89
N GLY A 60 -17.91 9.29 -2.80
CA GLY A 60 -16.76 9.99 -3.32
C GLY A 60 -17.06 11.02 -4.37
N VAL A 61 -15.99 11.47 -5.03
CA VAL A 61 -16.00 12.49 -6.06
C VAL A 61 -15.13 12.04 -7.23
N SER A 62 -15.65 12.17 -8.45
CA SER A 62 -14.83 12.01 -9.66
C SER A 62 -14.66 13.33 -10.42
N VAL A 63 -13.49 13.47 -11.04
CA VAL A 63 -13.14 14.60 -11.93
C VAL A 63 -12.47 14.07 -13.19
N GLY A 64 -12.92 14.55 -14.35
CA GLY A 64 -12.21 14.35 -15.60
C GLY A 64 -11.01 15.28 -15.70
N LEU A 65 -9.91 14.77 -16.25
CA LEU A 65 -8.63 15.45 -16.37
C LEU A 65 -8.35 15.77 -17.84
N ARG A 66 -7.80 16.96 -18.11
CA ARG A 66 -7.33 17.35 -19.44
C ARG A 66 -6.01 18.13 -19.39
N GLY A 67 -5.20 18.02 -20.45
CA GLY A 67 -4.03 18.88 -20.68
C GLY A 67 -2.71 18.17 -20.40
N GLY A 68 -2.05 18.51 -19.29
CA GLY A 68 -0.82 17.85 -18.86
C GLY A 68 -1.00 16.36 -18.57
N LEU A 69 -2.20 16.02 -18.11
CA LEU A 69 -2.67 14.68 -17.81
C LEU A 69 -4.12 14.58 -18.31
N ASP A 70 -4.39 13.65 -19.21
CA ASP A 70 -5.75 13.32 -19.64
C ASP A 70 -6.20 12.05 -18.90
N GLY A 71 -7.49 11.91 -18.61
CA GLY A 71 -8.06 10.72 -17.95
C GLY A 71 -9.13 11.07 -16.92
N GLU A 72 -9.28 10.23 -15.90
CA GLU A 72 -10.20 10.46 -14.77
C GLU A 72 -9.49 10.18 -13.43
N ALA A 73 -9.76 11.04 -12.45
CA ALA A 73 -9.39 10.81 -11.05
C ALA A 73 -10.64 10.70 -10.20
N VAL A 74 -10.65 9.71 -9.31
CA VAL A 74 -11.72 9.41 -8.36
C VAL A 74 -11.13 9.46 -6.97
N LEU A 75 -11.75 10.20 -6.06
CA LEU A 75 -11.52 10.08 -4.63
C LEU A 75 -12.68 9.32 -4.02
N ALA A 76 -12.41 8.25 -3.28
CA ALA A 76 -13.42 7.42 -2.63
C ALA A 76 -13.11 7.21 -1.14
N PHE A 77 -14.18 7.16 -0.34
CA PHE A 77 -14.20 6.76 1.06
C PHE A 77 -15.01 5.46 1.17
N ASP A 78 -14.48 4.47 1.90
CA ASP A 78 -15.24 3.27 2.29
C ASP A 78 -16.42 3.70 3.18
N ALA A 79 -17.61 3.11 3.01
CA ALA A 79 -18.80 3.46 3.77
C ALA A 79 -18.60 3.46 5.30
N VAL A 80 -17.76 2.57 5.82
CA VAL A 80 -17.43 2.54 7.27
C VAL A 80 -16.72 3.83 7.69
N ASN A 81 -15.82 4.34 6.85
CA ASN A 81 -15.08 5.58 7.08
C ASN A 81 -15.88 6.82 6.66
N ALA A 82 -16.81 6.66 5.73
CA ALA A 82 -17.76 7.70 5.37
C ALA A 82 -18.62 8.06 6.58
N ASP A 83 -19.18 7.08 7.28
CA ASP A 83 -19.95 7.35 8.51
C ASP A 83 -19.11 8.08 9.57
N ALA A 84 -17.84 7.71 9.73
CA ALA A 84 -16.91 8.43 10.60
C ALA A 84 -16.72 9.89 10.15
N LEU A 85 -16.43 10.12 8.87
CA LEU A 85 -16.29 11.46 8.29
C LEU A 85 -17.55 12.30 8.46
N LEU A 86 -18.71 11.69 8.21
CA LEU A 86 -20.02 12.32 8.30
C LEU A 86 -20.40 12.64 9.75
N SER A 87 -19.98 11.81 10.71
CA SER A 87 -20.17 12.06 12.14
C SER A 87 -19.42 13.31 12.64
N LEU A 88 -18.33 13.67 11.96
CA LEU A 88 -17.53 14.85 12.27
C LEU A 88 -18.10 16.13 11.62
N LEU A 89 -19.01 16.01 10.65
CA LEU A 89 -19.55 17.15 9.91
C LEU A 89 -20.84 17.71 10.55
N PRO A 90 -20.91 19.02 10.82
CA PRO A 90 -22.13 19.64 11.32
C PRO A 90 -23.17 19.81 10.19
N GLY A 91 -24.32 19.13 10.24
CA GLY A 91 -25.49 19.52 9.42
C GLY A 91 -26.40 18.45 8.81
N GLY A 92 -26.12 17.15 8.98
CA GLY A 92 -26.97 16.04 8.49
C GLY A 92 -27.06 15.90 6.95
N ALA A 93 -27.80 14.87 6.48
CA ALA A 93 -27.89 14.33 5.11
C ALA A 93 -27.65 15.26 3.90
N SER A 94 -28.22 16.47 3.85
CA SER A 94 -28.04 17.38 2.70
C SER A 94 -26.69 18.12 2.72
N MET A 95 -26.11 18.31 3.91
CA MET A 95 -24.79 18.88 4.11
C MET A 95 -23.70 17.88 3.69
N GLU A 96 -23.99 16.58 3.77
CA GLU A 96 -23.08 15.46 3.53
C GLU A 96 -22.54 15.45 2.10
N ARG A 97 -23.42 15.49 1.09
CA ARG A 97 -22.98 15.52 -0.33
C ARG A 97 -22.14 16.75 -0.65
N SER A 98 -22.51 17.90 -0.11
CA SER A 98 -21.79 19.16 -0.38
C SER A 98 -20.42 19.16 0.29
N ALA A 99 -20.32 18.66 1.52
CA ALA A 99 -19.07 18.53 2.24
C ALA A 99 -18.12 17.53 1.57
N VAL A 100 -18.60 16.34 1.22
CA VAL A 100 -17.79 15.34 0.48
C VAL A 100 -17.36 15.88 -0.89
N THR A 101 -18.24 16.62 -1.58
CA THR A 101 -17.88 17.27 -2.86
C THR A 101 -16.77 18.30 -2.68
N GLU A 102 -16.85 19.15 -1.67
CA GLU A 102 -15.85 20.19 -1.40
C GLU A 102 -14.51 19.58 -0.99
N VAL A 103 -14.54 18.62 -0.07
CA VAL A 103 -13.34 17.87 0.36
C VAL A 103 -12.70 17.17 -0.82
N GLY A 104 -13.49 16.44 -1.61
CA GLY A 104 -12.99 15.73 -2.79
C GLY A 104 -12.39 16.69 -3.81
N ASN A 105 -13.00 17.85 -4.04
CA ASN A 105 -12.49 18.86 -4.94
C ASN A 105 -11.16 19.46 -4.45
N ILE A 106 -11.01 19.74 -3.17
CA ILE A 106 -9.75 20.26 -2.60
C ILE A 106 -8.65 19.21 -2.64
N ALA A 107 -8.96 17.98 -2.21
CA ALA A 107 -8.02 16.87 -2.20
C ALA A 107 -7.50 16.52 -3.60
N LEU A 108 -8.41 16.34 -4.56
CA LEU A 108 -8.08 16.07 -5.95
C LEU A 108 -7.35 17.27 -6.57
N GLY A 109 -7.78 18.50 -6.27
CA GLY A 109 -7.12 19.71 -6.75
C GLY A 109 -5.66 19.79 -6.31
N GLY A 110 -5.39 19.61 -5.02
CA GLY A 110 -4.04 19.64 -4.47
C GLY A 110 -3.12 18.56 -5.01
N PHE A 111 -3.68 17.35 -5.14
CA PHE A 111 -2.99 16.22 -5.74
C PHE A 111 -2.60 16.50 -7.20
N LEU A 112 -3.55 17.00 -8.00
CA LEU A 112 -3.36 17.27 -9.42
C LEU A 112 -2.50 18.51 -9.68
N ASP A 113 -2.51 19.52 -8.81
CA ASP A 113 -1.58 20.64 -8.87
C ASP A 113 -0.13 20.17 -8.69
N GLY A 114 0.09 19.19 -7.81
CA GLY A 114 1.36 18.50 -7.68
C GLY A 114 1.83 17.88 -9.01
N TRP A 115 0.92 17.16 -9.67
CA TRP A 115 1.17 16.59 -11.00
C TRP A 115 1.43 17.65 -12.07
N ALA A 116 0.67 18.73 -12.08
CA ALA A 116 0.85 19.82 -13.05
C ALA A 116 2.24 20.47 -12.93
N ASN A 117 2.69 20.68 -11.69
CA ASN A 117 4.03 21.20 -11.39
C ASN A 117 5.14 20.23 -11.81
N TYR A 118 4.99 18.95 -11.48
CA TYR A 118 5.97 17.92 -11.85
C TYR A 118 6.09 17.77 -13.37
N LEU A 119 4.96 17.82 -14.08
CA LEU A 119 4.90 17.74 -15.54
C LEU A 119 5.32 19.04 -16.24
N GLY A 120 5.37 20.16 -15.52
CA GLY A 120 5.53 21.50 -16.10
C GLY A 120 4.40 21.88 -17.06
N LYS A 121 3.21 21.27 -16.90
CA LYS A 121 2.03 21.48 -17.74
C LYS A 121 0.78 21.55 -16.87
N GLY A 122 -0.07 22.55 -17.11
CA GLY A 122 -1.35 22.66 -16.41
C GLY A 122 -2.26 21.45 -16.64
N ILE A 123 -2.97 21.05 -15.59
CA ILE A 123 -4.00 20.00 -15.64
C ILE A 123 -5.34 20.70 -15.34
N ASP A 124 -6.26 20.65 -16.30
CA ASP A 124 -7.60 21.17 -16.15
C ASP A 124 -8.53 20.08 -15.62
N MET A 125 -9.31 20.40 -14.60
CA MET A 125 -10.30 19.51 -13.99
C MET A 125 -11.71 19.86 -14.45
N SER A 126 -12.53 18.84 -14.72
CA SER A 126 -13.98 19.03 -14.86
C SER A 126 -14.61 19.35 -13.50
N PRO A 127 -15.82 19.95 -13.46
CA PRO A 127 -16.56 20.08 -12.21
C PRO A 127 -16.70 18.72 -11.50
N PRO A 128 -16.53 18.66 -10.16
CA PRO A 128 -16.60 17.44 -9.39
C PRO A 128 -17.98 16.79 -9.49
N ARG A 129 -18.00 15.46 -9.64
CA ARG A 129 -19.22 14.65 -9.66
C ARG A 129 -19.25 13.76 -8.43
N TYR A 130 -20.19 14.04 -7.55
CA TYR A 130 -20.48 13.18 -6.41
C TYR A 130 -21.06 11.84 -6.86
N PHE A 131 -20.64 10.75 -6.21
CA PHE A 131 -21.23 9.43 -6.38
C PHE A 131 -21.39 8.69 -5.04
N GLU A 132 -22.36 7.76 -5.05
CA GLU A 132 -22.53 6.66 -4.10
C GLU A 132 -22.58 5.41 -4.98
N ALA A 133 -21.65 4.48 -4.78
CA ALA A 133 -21.50 3.32 -5.65
C ALA A 133 -21.03 2.09 -4.88
N ASP A 134 -21.49 0.94 -5.35
CA ASP A 134 -21.12 -0.36 -4.79
C ASP A 134 -20.16 -1.08 -5.72
N GLY A 135 -19.13 -1.71 -5.15
CA GLY A 135 -18.24 -2.55 -5.93
C GLY A 135 -17.44 -1.79 -6.98
N ALA A 136 -17.25 -2.44 -8.13
CA ALA A 136 -16.41 -1.94 -9.22
C ALA A 136 -16.91 -0.63 -9.86
N ALA A 137 -18.14 -0.19 -9.56
CA ALA A 137 -18.70 1.06 -10.08
C ALA A 137 -18.02 2.32 -9.52
N VAL A 138 -17.21 2.18 -8.47
CA VAL A 138 -16.34 3.24 -7.93
C VAL A 138 -15.16 3.56 -8.86
N LEU A 139 -14.75 2.60 -9.70
CA LEU A 139 -13.54 2.74 -10.49
C LEU A 139 -13.72 3.73 -11.65
N PRO A 140 -12.65 4.46 -12.04
CA PRO A 140 -12.68 5.33 -13.22
C PRO A 140 -13.17 4.62 -14.48
N ASP A 141 -13.82 5.36 -15.37
CA ASP A 141 -14.32 4.82 -16.64
C ASP A 141 -13.16 4.20 -17.44
N GLY A 142 -13.32 2.94 -17.84
CA GLY A 142 -12.28 2.20 -18.58
C GLY A 142 -11.24 1.50 -17.70
N ALA A 143 -11.34 1.58 -16.37
CA ALA A 143 -10.43 0.89 -15.44
C ALA A 143 -10.31 -0.62 -15.74
N LEU A 144 -11.44 -1.27 -16.03
CA LEU A 144 -11.50 -2.71 -16.35
C LEU A 144 -10.89 -3.07 -17.72
N ALA A 145 -10.78 -2.11 -18.63
CA ALA A 145 -10.27 -2.32 -19.99
C ALA A 145 -8.83 -1.80 -20.16
N GLY A 146 -8.30 -1.11 -19.16
CA GLY A 146 -7.02 -0.42 -19.20
C GLY A 146 -5.84 -1.27 -18.75
N ASP A 147 -4.63 -0.78 -19.04
CA ASP A 147 -3.37 -1.47 -18.73
C ASP A 147 -2.94 -1.36 -17.24
N GLY A 148 -3.77 -0.73 -16.38
CA GLY A 148 -3.54 -0.58 -14.94
C GLY A 148 -4.05 0.74 -14.38
N VAL A 149 -4.65 0.70 -13.20
CA VAL A 149 -5.16 1.84 -12.44
C VAL A 149 -4.14 2.22 -11.36
N PHE A 150 -3.82 3.51 -11.26
CA PHE A 150 -2.98 4.03 -10.19
C PHE A 150 -3.85 4.25 -8.97
N LEU A 151 -3.42 3.71 -7.84
CA LEU A 151 -4.10 3.82 -6.57
C LEU A 151 -3.15 4.51 -5.59
N PHE A 152 -3.62 5.63 -5.06
CA PHE A 152 -2.96 6.36 -3.99
C PHE A 152 -3.83 6.26 -2.76
N GLU A 153 -3.33 5.58 -1.75
CA GLU A 153 -4.05 5.38 -0.49
C GLU A 153 -3.47 6.31 0.53
N SER A 154 -4.33 6.97 1.29
CA SER A 154 -3.91 7.87 2.35
C SER A 154 -4.72 7.62 3.61
N ARG A 155 -3.99 7.49 4.72
CA ARG A 155 -4.56 7.42 6.06
C ARG A 155 -4.44 8.77 6.73
N LEU A 156 -5.56 9.26 7.25
CA LEU A 156 -5.60 10.42 8.13
C LEU A 156 -5.83 9.94 9.55
N ASP A 157 -4.98 10.37 10.47
CA ASP A 157 -5.21 10.20 11.90
C ASP A 157 -5.97 11.41 12.43
N ALA A 158 -6.97 11.12 13.26
CA ALA A 158 -7.70 12.07 14.06
C ALA A 158 -7.68 11.62 15.51
N THR A 159 -7.72 12.56 16.45
CA THR A 159 -7.69 12.28 17.90
C THR A 159 -8.74 11.26 18.39
N THR A 160 -9.81 11.04 17.63
CA THR A 160 -10.90 10.13 17.99
C THR A 160 -11.22 9.05 16.96
N THR A 161 -10.83 9.19 15.70
CA THR A 161 -11.23 8.26 14.63
C THR A 161 -10.33 8.40 13.41
N ASP A 162 -9.68 7.32 13.01
CA ASP A 162 -8.90 7.27 11.77
C ASP A 162 -9.82 7.37 10.56
N LEU A 163 -9.38 8.12 9.54
CA LEU A 163 -10.10 8.30 8.28
C LEU A 163 -9.19 7.87 7.14
N ASP A 164 -9.50 6.73 6.52
CA ASP A 164 -8.83 6.30 5.30
C ASP A 164 -9.60 6.78 4.06
N PHE A 165 -8.87 7.31 3.08
CA PHE A 165 -9.40 7.60 1.76
C PHE A 165 -8.43 7.18 0.65
N SER A 166 -9.00 6.92 -0.52
CA SER A 166 -8.23 6.42 -1.66
C SER A 166 -8.50 7.29 -2.88
N ILE A 167 -7.42 7.70 -3.54
CA ILE A 167 -7.45 8.40 -4.83
C ILE A 167 -7.06 7.40 -5.91
N TYR A 168 -8.00 7.08 -6.79
CA TYR A 168 -7.81 6.29 -7.99
C TYR A 168 -7.58 7.23 -9.17
N MET A 169 -6.58 6.92 -9.98
CA MET A 169 -6.30 7.66 -11.19
C MET A 169 -6.14 6.67 -12.35
N LEU A 170 -6.92 6.88 -13.39
CA LEU A 170 -6.72 6.21 -14.67
C LEU A 170 -6.36 7.26 -15.73
N PRO A 171 -5.08 7.39 -16.08
CA PRO A 171 -4.66 8.33 -17.09
C PRO A 171 -4.85 7.76 -18.51
N ASP A 172 -5.27 8.62 -19.44
CA ASP A 172 -5.37 8.36 -20.88
C ASP A 172 -3.97 8.34 -21.51
N SER A 173 -3.23 7.28 -21.19
CA SER A 173 -2.13 6.60 -21.89
C SER A 173 -1.05 7.33 -22.73
N GLY A 174 -0.94 8.66 -22.80
CA GLY A 174 0.14 9.32 -23.54
C GLY A 174 1.26 9.86 -22.64
N PRO A 175 1.13 11.08 -22.12
CA PRO A 175 2.22 11.77 -21.40
C PRO A 175 2.61 11.12 -20.08
N PHE A 176 1.64 10.57 -19.35
CA PHE A 176 1.86 9.88 -18.08
C PHE A 176 2.59 8.55 -18.27
N ARG A 177 2.26 7.82 -19.35
CA ARG A 177 3.00 6.64 -19.77
C ARG A 177 4.45 6.99 -20.07
N ASP A 178 4.74 8.08 -20.80
CA ASP A 178 6.12 8.49 -21.09
C ASP A 178 6.91 8.95 -19.85
N LEU A 179 6.23 9.54 -18.87
CA LEU A 179 6.83 10.00 -17.61
C LEU A 179 7.16 8.87 -16.65
N ILE A 180 6.18 7.98 -16.40
CA ILE A 180 6.43 6.75 -15.65
C ILE A 180 7.55 5.98 -16.34
N VAL A 181 7.57 5.98 -17.69
CA VAL A 181 8.55 5.24 -18.48
C VAL A 181 9.93 5.93 -18.60
N GLY A 182 10.14 7.05 -17.91
CA GLY A 182 11.43 7.77 -17.92
C GLY A 182 11.84 8.34 -19.28
N LYS A 183 10.92 8.46 -20.26
CA LYS A 183 11.18 9.08 -21.59
C LYS A 183 11.15 10.60 -21.55
N THR A 184 10.51 11.18 -20.55
CA THR A 184 10.51 12.60 -20.24
C THR A 184 11.03 12.79 -18.83
N ALA A 185 12.32 13.12 -18.69
CA ALA A 185 12.82 13.69 -17.44
C ALA A 185 12.12 15.05 -17.24
N PRO A 186 11.59 15.37 -16.05
CA PRO A 186 11.04 16.69 -15.78
C PRO A 186 12.16 17.73 -15.89
N ALA A 187 11.84 18.89 -16.48
CA ALA A 187 12.79 19.99 -16.68
C ALA A 187 13.44 20.50 -15.36
N ALA A 188 12.88 20.14 -14.20
CA ALA A 188 13.39 20.47 -12.88
C ALA A 188 14.60 19.63 -12.41
N ALA A 189 14.95 18.54 -13.10
CA ALA A 189 16.09 17.67 -12.72
C ALA A 189 17.43 18.05 -13.40
N ALA A 190 17.50 19.15 -14.14
CA ALA A 190 18.69 19.57 -14.89
C ALA A 190 19.77 20.28 -14.05
N GLY A 191 19.99 19.86 -12.80
CA GLY A 191 20.85 20.57 -11.85
C GLY A 191 21.82 19.72 -11.00
N GLY A 192 21.95 18.41 -11.24
CA GLY A 192 22.87 17.55 -10.49
C GLY A 192 23.84 16.84 -11.43
N GLU A 193 25.13 17.05 -11.23
CA GLU A 193 26.21 16.43 -11.99
C GLU A 193 26.09 14.89 -11.99
N ALA A 194 26.29 14.30 -13.18
CA ALA A 194 26.37 12.87 -13.39
C ALA A 194 27.66 12.33 -12.75
N ASP A 195 27.54 11.60 -11.64
CA ASP A 195 28.61 10.71 -11.17
C ASP A 195 28.33 9.27 -11.61
N GLY A 196 29.39 8.61 -12.04
CA GLY A 196 29.36 7.39 -12.85
C GLY A 196 28.90 6.15 -12.10
N GLY A 197 28.13 5.30 -12.81
CA GLY A 197 27.80 3.94 -12.37
C GLY A 197 26.35 3.72 -11.94
N THR A 198 25.37 4.37 -12.59
CA THR A 198 23.95 4.18 -12.25
C THR A 198 23.42 2.88 -12.86
N THR A 199 23.33 1.80 -12.07
CA THR A 199 22.46 0.66 -12.41
C THR A 199 21.02 1.16 -12.41
N SER A 200 20.36 1.09 -13.57
CA SER A 200 18.98 1.51 -13.78
C SER A 200 18.03 0.83 -12.79
N THR A 201 17.25 1.62 -12.05
CA THR A 201 16.11 1.17 -11.24
C THR A 201 14.81 1.14 -12.07
N ALA A 202 14.88 1.27 -13.40
CA ALA A 202 13.70 1.30 -14.25
C ALA A 202 13.17 -0.10 -14.59
N VAL A 203 11.96 -0.42 -14.12
CA VAL A 203 11.21 -1.68 -14.22
C VAL A 203 10.18 -1.66 -15.35
N PRO A 204 9.99 -2.70 -16.18
CA PRO A 204 8.99 -2.71 -17.22
C PRO A 204 7.55 -2.42 -16.75
N TYR A 205 6.80 -1.63 -17.50
CA TYR A 205 5.38 -1.34 -17.25
C TYR A 205 4.52 -2.60 -17.24
N GLU A 206 4.87 -3.57 -18.09
CA GLU A 206 4.23 -4.90 -18.09
C GLU A 206 4.54 -5.68 -16.79
N SER A 207 5.69 -5.41 -16.16
CA SER A 207 6.04 -5.95 -14.84
C SER A 207 5.27 -5.32 -13.69
N LEU A 208 4.46 -4.28 -13.91
CA LEU A 208 3.53 -3.77 -12.89
C LEU A 208 2.47 -4.82 -12.54
N SER A 209 2.01 -5.60 -13.53
CA SER A 209 1.12 -6.75 -13.29
C SER A 209 1.81 -7.85 -12.46
N THR A 210 3.14 -7.96 -12.59
CA THR A 210 3.97 -8.86 -11.78
C THR A 210 4.00 -8.41 -10.33
N PHE A 211 3.99 -7.10 -10.03
CA PHE A 211 3.87 -6.62 -8.64
C PHE A 211 2.56 -7.07 -7.97
N SER A 212 1.43 -6.93 -8.65
CA SER A 212 0.14 -7.46 -8.16
C SER A 212 0.23 -8.97 -7.93
N SER A 213 0.83 -9.69 -8.87
CA SER A 213 1.02 -11.15 -8.77
C SER A 213 1.92 -11.55 -7.59
N LEU A 214 2.97 -10.79 -7.29
CA LEU A 214 3.86 -11.03 -6.15
C LEU A 214 3.12 -10.90 -4.82
N ALA A 215 2.32 -9.84 -4.67
CA ALA A 215 1.48 -9.64 -3.50
C ALA A 215 0.47 -10.79 -3.39
N LYS A 216 -0.39 -10.97 -4.40
CA LYS A 216 -1.48 -11.95 -4.39
C LYS A 216 -0.98 -13.37 -4.12
N LYS A 217 0.10 -13.79 -4.77
CA LYS A 217 0.63 -15.15 -4.63
C LYS A 217 1.38 -15.35 -3.31
N GLY A 218 2.14 -14.36 -2.85
CA GLY A 218 2.82 -14.43 -1.57
C GLY A 218 1.82 -14.54 -0.42
N SER A 219 0.79 -13.69 -0.44
CA SER A 219 -0.22 -13.61 0.61
C SER A 219 -1.17 -14.81 0.63
N ALA A 220 -1.59 -15.31 -0.55
CA ALA A 220 -2.40 -16.52 -0.63
C ALA A 220 -1.68 -17.75 -0.06
N ASN A 221 -0.40 -17.93 -0.41
CA ASN A 221 0.39 -19.04 0.14
C ASN A 221 0.57 -18.92 1.66
N ALA A 222 0.77 -17.71 2.18
CA ALA A 222 0.89 -17.48 3.63
C ALA A 222 -0.43 -17.81 4.36
N ALA A 223 -1.58 -17.43 3.80
CA ALA A 223 -2.90 -17.73 4.35
C ALA A 223 -3.21 -19.24 4.34
N ASP A 224 -2.91 -19.94 3.23
CA ASP A 224 -3.05 -21.40 3.14
C ASP A 224 -2.24 -22.12 4.23
N ASN A 225 -1.04 -21.60 4.52
CA ASN A 225 -0.17 -22.13 5.55
C ASN A 225 -0.71 -21.89 6.97
N ILE A 226 -1.26 -20.71 7.26
CA ILE A 226 -1.95 -20.45 8.53
C ILE A 226 -3.12 -21.43 8.69
N ALA A 227 -3.95 -21.60 7.65
CA ALA A 227 -5.09 -22.51 7.70
C ALA A 227 -4.65 -23.96 7.95
N MET A 228 -3.54 -24.39 7.34
CA MET A 228 -2.98 -25.72 7.55
C MET A 228 -2.48 -25.94 8.98
N MET A 229 -1.84 -24.93 9.58
CA MET A 229 -1.24 -25.04 10.91
C MET A 229 -2.26 -24.90 12.05
N THR A 230 -3.19 -23.97 11.90
CA THR A 230 -4.22 -23.67 12.91
C THR A 230 -5.47 -24.55 12.74
N GLY A 231 -5.69 -25.10 11.55
CA GLY A 231 -6.93 -25.79 11.19
C GLY A 231 -8.14 -24.87 11.02
N LEU A 232 -7.92 -23.54 11.05
CA LEU A 232 -8.97 -22.53 10.95
C LEU A 232 -9.11 -22.01 9.53
N GLU A 233 -10.33 -21.65 9.13
CA GLU A 233 -10.56 -20.98 7.86
C GLU A 233 -9.88 -19.61 7.89
N THR A 234 -9.02 -19.36 6.89
CA THR A 234 -8.20 -18.15 6.81
C THR A 234 -8.41 -17.50 5.45
N SER A 235 -8.62 -16.19 5.44
CA SER A 235 -8.80 -15.39 4.23
C SER A 235 -7.79 -14.24 4.16
N VAL A 236 -7.39 -13.88 2.95
CA VAL A 236 -6.61 -12.67 2.69
C VAL A 236 -7.59 -11.52 2.46
N ASP A 237 -7.61 -10.55 3.37
CA ASP A 237 -8.51 -9.39 3.27
C ASP A 237 -7.96 -8.32 2.31
N VAL A 238 -6.67 -8.07 2.40
CA VAL A 238 -5.93 -7.12 1.57
C VAL A 238 -4.56 -7.71 1.26
N SER A 239 -4.09 -7.55 0.04
CA SER A 239 -2.74 -7.94 -0.36
C SER A 239 -2.29 -7.00 -1.46
N ARG A 240 -1.51 -5.97 -1.10
CA ARG A 240 -1.10 -4.93 -2.05
C ARG A 240 0.37 -4.62 -1.90
N LEU A 241 1.01 -4.46 -3.06
CA LEU A 241 2.36 -3.92 -3.13
C LEU A 241 2.27 -2.40 -3.24
N ARG A 242 2.73 -1.73 -2.18
CA ARG A 242 2.82 -0.29 -2.05
C ARG A 242 4.27 0.15 -2.24
N PHE A 243 4.45 1.32 -2.81
CA PHE A 243 5.73 1.99 -2.94
C PHE A 243 5.75 3.20 -2.02
N VAL A 244 6.60 3.14 -0.99
CA VAL A 244 6.58 4.08 0.12
C VAL A 244 8.00 4.56 0.43
N PRO A 245 8.19 5.83 0.86
CA PRO A 245 9.46 6.27 1.41
C PRO A 245 9.82 5.38 2.59
N LEU A 246 11.06 4.89 2.60
CA LEU A 246 11.44 3.89 3.59
C LEU A 246 11.39 4.46 5.02
N ALA A 247 11.59 5.78 5.15
CA ALA A 247 11.47 6.53 6.40
C ALA A 247 10.05 6.56 6.98
N ASP A 248 9.02 6.34 6.15
CA ASP A 248 7.62 6.43 6.57
C ASP A 248 7.09 5.05 7.04
N VAL A 249 7.75 3.95 6.64
CA VAL A 249 7.35 2.57 7.00
C VAL A 249 7.14 2.37 8.51
N PRO A 250 8.02 2.86 9.41
CA PRO A 250 7.80 2.70 10.85
C PRO A 250 6.51 3.37 11.34
N ALA A 251 6.13 4.51 10.75
CA ALA A 251 4.88 5.19 11.09
C ALA A 251 3.67 4.37 10.62
N GLU A 252 3.76 3.69 9.46
CA GLU A 252 2.68 2.83 8.96
C GLU A 252 2.37 1.64 9.87
N VAL A 253 3.39 1.09 10.52
CA VAL A 253 3.24 -0.04 11.45
C VAL A 253 2.61 0.43 12.77
N GLY A 254 2.75 1.72 13.07
CA GLY A 254 2.14 2.36 14.23
C GLY A 254 2.87 2.09 15.54
N THR A 255 2.35 2.70 16.60
CA THR A 255 2.95 2.68 17.94
C THR A 255 2.33 1.63 18.87
N GLN A 256 1.45 0.77 18.36
CA GLN A 256 0.83 -0.28 19.16
C GLN A 256 1.82 -1.43 19.42
N PRO A 257 1.71 -2.14 20.57
CA PRO A 257 2.48 -3.34 20.82
C PRO A 257 2.14 -4.45 19.83
N HIS A 258 3.18 -5.05 19.26
CA HIS A 258 3.09 -6.17 18.33
C HIS A 258 3.98 -7.31 18.80
N ALA A 259 3.54 -8.54 18.52
CA ALA A 259 4.37 -9.73 18.63
C ALA A 259 4.44 -10.44 17.27
N GLY A 260 5.58 -11.00 16.93
CA GLY A 260 5.79 -11.54 15.59
C GLY A 260 7.19 -12.01 15.32
N THR A 261 7.53 -12.07 14.04
CA THR A 261 8.83 -12.58 13.58
C THR A 261 9.41 -11.73 12.46
N VAL A 262 10.74 -11.62 12.46
CA VAL A 262 11.51 -10.92 11.43
C VAL A 262 12.50 -11.89 10.79
N PHE A 263 12.65 -11.77 9.48
CA PHE A 263 13.52 -12.60 8.65
C PHE A 263 14.38 -11.73 7.74
N GLU A 264 15.64 -12.11 7.57
CA GLU A 264 16.49 -11.59 6.51
C GLU A 264 16.31 -12.47 5.25
N LEU A 265 15.93 -11.83 4.14
CA LEU A 265 15.82 -12.47 2.84
C LEU A 265 17.22 -12.61 2.21
N GLN A 266 17.56 -13.82 1.82
CA GLN A 266 18.83 -14.20 1.23
C GLN A 266 18.60 -14.69 -0.20
N GLY A 267 19.01 -13.90 -1.19
CA GLY A 267 18.76 -14.22 -2.58
C GLY A 267 18.64 -12.96 -3.41
N GLN A 268 17.91 -13.04 -4.52
CA GLN A 268 17.58 -11.88 -5.35
C GLN A 268 16.07 -11.83 -5.60
N PRO A 269 15.33 -10.91 -4.95
CA PRO A 269 15.82 -9.86 -4.06
C PRO A 269 16.21 -10.36 -2.64
N SER A 270 17.25 -9.75 -2.09
CA SER A 270 17.53 -9.71 -0.65
C SER A 270 16.67 -8.65 0.04
N GLY A 271 16.74 -8.56 1.37
CA GLY A 271 15.95 -7.59 2.14
C GLY A 271 15.45 -8.18 3.45
N TYR A 272 14.29 -7.73 3.91
CA TYR A 272 13.68 -8.22 5.14
C TYR A 272 12.22 -8.57 4.93
N LEU A 273 11.70 -9.46 5.76
CA LEU A 273 10.29 -9.76 5.87
C LEU A 273 9.92 -9.78 7.35
N ALA A 274 8.91 -9.02 7.73
CA ALA A 274 8.35 -9.02 9.08
C ALA A 274 6.90 -9.49 9.03
N ILE A 275 6.52 -10.36 9.95
CA ILE A 275 5.13 -10.79 10.15
C ILE A 275 4.77 -10.35 11.55
N LEU A 276 3.87 -9.37 11.64
CA LEU A 276 3.50 -8.73 12.89
C LEU A 276 2.02 -8.97 13.17
N PHE A 277 1.73 -9.30 14.41
CA PHE A 277 0.38 -9.44 14.93
C PHE A 277 0.22 -8.41 16.04
N GLU A 278 -0.94 -7.77 16.13
CA GLU A 278 -1.30 -7.08 17.37
C GLU A 278 -1.21 -8.08 18.54
N GLU A 279 -0.80 -7.61 19.72
CA GLU A 279 -0.54 -8.48 20.88
C GLU A 279 -1.71 -9.45 21.19
N SER A 280 -2.94 -8.98 21.07
CA SER A 280 -4.17 -9.77 21.25
C SER A 280 -4.32 -10.86 20.17
N SER A 281 -4.04 -10.54 18.91
CA SER A 281 -4.07 -11.48 17.79
C SER A 281 -2.96 -12.51 17.91
N ALA A 282 -1.76 -12.10 18.32
CA ALA A 282 -0.63 -12.99 18.54
C ALA A 282 -0.95 -14.05 19.60
N ALA A 283 -1.52 -13.63 20.73
CA ALA A 283 -1.94 -14.53 21.79
C ALA A 283 -3.04 -15.50 21.32
N ALA A 284 -4.05 -15.00 20.60
CA ALA A 284 -5.15 -15.84 20.08
C ALA A 284 -4.67 -16.89 19.08
N VAL A 285 -3.75 -16.52 18.19
CA VAL A 285 -3.18 -17.43 17.20
C VAL A 285 -2.28 -18.48 17.87
N ALA A 286 -1.44 -18.04 18.82
CA ALA A 286 -0.60 -18.96 19.58
C ALA A 286 -1.43 -19.97 20.38
N ASP A 287 -2.49 -19.53 21.05
CA ASP A 287 -3.43 -20.39 21.79
C ASP A 287 -4.08 -21.44 20.88
N ALA A 288 -4.52 -21.03 19.68
CA ALA A 288 -5.11 -21.95 18.70
C ALA A 288 -4.13 -23.03 18.19
N MET A 289 -2.82 -22.78 18.23
CA MET A 289 -1.79 -23.73 17.81
C MET A 289 -1.33 -24.66 18.94
N LEU A 290 -1.54 -24.26 20.19
CA LEU A 290 -1.08 -25.01 21.35
C LEU A 290 -2.14 -26.03 21.80
N PRO A 291 -1.74 -27.25 22.19
CA PRO A 291 -2.66 -28.28 22.64
C PRO A 291 -3.17 -28.05 24.08
N MET A 292 -2.69 -27.01 24.76
CA MET A 292 -3.00 -26.68 26.15
C MET A 292 -2.95 -25.16 26.36
N ASP A 293 -3.79 -24.67 27.27
CA ASP A 293 -3.82 -23.26 27.67
C ASP A 293 -2.42 -22.86 28.21
N PRO A 294 -1.77 -21.85 27.63
CA PRO A 294 -0.47 -21.39 28.11
C PRO A 294 -0.61 -20.69 29.47
N ASP A 295 0.39 -20.85 30.35
CA ASP A 295 0.41 -20.16 31.65
C ASP A 295 0.49 -18.63 31.50
N GLU A 296 1.16 -18.16 30.43
CA GLU A 296 1.24 -16.76 30.02
C GLU A 296 0.88 -16.64 28.52
N PRO A 297 0.01 -15.70 28.11
CA PRO A 297 -0.48 -15.60 26.73
C PRO A 297 0.60 -15.49 25.64
N LEU A 298 1.74 -14.88 25.96
CA LEU A 298 2.90 -14.73 25.07
C LEU A 298 4.21 -15.21 25.76
N GLY A 299 4.13 -16.29 26.53
CA GLY A 299 5.32 -16.94 27.12
C GLY A 299 6.10 -17.79 26.11
N ASP A 300 7.13 -18.51 26.58
CA ASP A 300 8.05 -19.30 25.74
C ASP A 300 7.35 -20.27 24.75
N MET A 301 6.24 -20.88 25.14
CA MET A 301 5.49 -21.79 24.25
C MET A 301 4.81 -21.03 23.10
N ALA A 302 4.24 -19.87 23.39
CA ALA A 302 3.62 -19.00 22.40
C ALA A 302 4.68 -18.41 21.46
N GLU A 303 5.83 -17.98 21.98
CA GLU A 303 6.97 -17.55 21.17
C GLU A 303 7.39 -18.63 20.17
N ASN A 304 7.54 -19.88 20.62
CA ASN A 304 7.90 -20.99 19.74
C ASN A 304 6.83 -21.28 18.68
N ALA A 305 5.54 -21.21 19.06
CA ALA A 305 4.43 -21.38 18.12
C ALA A 305 4.42 -20.28 17.05
N LEU A 306 4.61 -19.02 17.45
CA LEU A 306 4.70 -17.87 16.54
C LEU A 306 5.95 -17.94 15.67
N CYS A 307 7.09 -18.42 16.18
CA CYS A 307 8.29 -18.67 15.39
C CYS A 307 8.05 -19.71 14.29
N GLU A 308 7.40 -20.83 14.63
CA GLU A 308 7.08 -21.87 13.65
C GLU A 308 6.08 -21.36 12.61
N LEU A 309 5.02 -20.67 13.06
CA LEU A 309 4.05 -20.05 12.14
C LEU A 309 4.72 -19.04 11.21
N GLY A 310 5.53 -18.13 11.76
CA GLY A 310 6.27 -17.15 11.00
C GLY A 310 7.19 -17.80 9.97
N ASN A 311 7.86 -18.90 10.33
CA ASN A 311 8.75 -19.63 9.43
C ASN A 311 7.98 -20.26 8.25
N VAL A 312 6.82 -20.87 8.50
CA VAL A 312 5.97 -21.45 7.47
C VAL A 312 5.34 -20.37 6.59
N MET A 313 4.83 -19.28 7.19
CA MET A 313 4.29 -18.15 6.44
C MET A 313 5.33 -17.50 5.53
N THR A 314 6.54 -17.26 6.06
CA THR A 314 7.66 -16.68 5.32
C THR A 314 8.09 -17.57 4.16
N SER A 315 8.18 -18.89 4.40
CA SER A 315 8.47 -19.86 3.34
C SER A 315 7.44 -19.78 2.21
N GLY A 316 6.14 -19.81 2.55
CA GLY A 316 5.05 -19.73 1.56
C GLY A 316 5.06 -18.42 0.76
N PHE A 317 5.31 -17.30 1.46
CA PHE A 317 5.38 -15.98 0.85
C PHE A 317 6.55 -15.88 -0.14
N ILE A 318 7.74 -16.30 0.31
CA ILE A 318 8.97 -16.29 -0.49
C ILE A 318 8.89 -17.27 -1.66
N ASP A 319 8.28 -18.45 -1.49
CA ASP A 319 8.02 -19.39 -2.57
C ASP A 319 7.10 -18.78 -3.63
N GLY A 320 6.09 -18.02 -3.19
CA GLY A 320 5.23 -17.25 -4.09
C GLY A 320 6.04 -16.29 -4.95
N TRP A 321 6.95 -15.53 -4.32
CA TRP A 321 7.85 -14.62 -5.01
C TRP A 321 8.84 -15.31 -5.94
N ALA A 322 9.50 -16.36 -5.45
CA ALA A 322 10.49 -17.13 -6.20
C ALA A 322 9.88 -17.69 -7.49
N ASN A 323 8.64 -18.19 -7.42
CA ASN A 323 7.90 -18.69 -8.58
C ASN A 323 7.57 -17.59 -9.59
N VAL A 324 7.12 -16.42 -9.12
CA VAL A 324 6.79 -15.28 -10.00
C VAL A 324 8.05 -14.69 -10.63
N LEU A 325 9.14 -14.56 -9.86
CA LEU A 325 10.43 -14.00 -10.29
C LEU A 325 11.31 -14.97 -11.07
N GLY A 326 10.94 -16.26 -11.13
CA GLY A 326 11.78 -17.30 -11.72
C GLY A 326 13.15 -17.41 -11.05
N THR A 327 13.20 -17.21 -9.72
CA THR A 327 14.45 -17.18 -8.96
C THR A 327 14.38 -18.06 -7.71
N THR A 328 15.43 -18.05 -6.91
CA THR A 328 15.48 -18.77 -5.64
C THR A 328 15.83 -17.76 -4.55
N ILE A 329 14.98 -17.71 -3.54
CA ILE A 329 15.11 -16.84 -2.39
C ILE A 329 14.97 -17.75 -1.18
N THR A 330 15.89 -17.61 -0.23
CA THR A 330 15.86 -18.28 1.07
C THR A 330 15.78 -17.20 2.16
N HIS A 331 15.63 -17.60 3.41
CA HIS A 331 15.58 -16.68 4.54
C HIS A 331 16.41 -17.18 5.72
N SER A 332 16.75 -16.26 6.63
CA SER A 332 17.32 -16.61 7.94
C SER A 332 16.31 -17.40 8.80
N PRO A 333 16.74 -18.01 9.91
CA PRO A 333 15.82 -18.37 10.98
C PRO A 333 15.01 -17.15 11.48
N PRO A 334 13.81 -17.36 12.06
CA PRO A 334 13.00 -16.28 12.63
C PRO A 334 13.73 -15.61 13.79
N GLU A 335 13.72 -14.28 13.82
CA GLU A 335 13.97 -13.49 15.02
C GLU A 335 12.61 -13.11 15.63
N PHE A 336 12.31 -13.62 16.83
CA PHE A 336 11.09 -13.24 17.54
C PHE A 336 11.19 -11.80 18.03
N VAL A 337 10.09 -11.06 17.89
CA VAL A 337 9.97 -9.67 18.31
C VAL A 337 8.69 -9.48 19.09
N HIS A 338 8.78 -8.77 20.21
CA HIS A 338 7.64 -8.35 21.02
C HIS A 338 7.94 -6.95 21.56
N ASP A 339 7.52 -5.94 20.80
CA ASP A 339 7.79 -4.52 21.07
C ASP A 339 6.75 -3.66 20.34
N ILE A 340 6.85 -2.35 20.48
CA ILE A 340 6.14 -1.36 19.67
C ILE A 340 6.45 -1.61 18.19
N GLY A 341 5.42 -1.68 17.35
CA GLY A 341 5.55 -1.97 15.91
C GLY A 341 6.59 -1.12 15.18
N ALA A 342 6.53 0.20 15.36
CA ALA A 342 7.52 1.14 14.83
C ALA A 342 8.97 0.83 15.29
N SER A 343 9.15 0.44 16.56
CA SER A 343 10.46 0.07 17.12
C SER A 343 11.02 -1.21 16.52
N THR A 344 10.15 -2.16 16.17
CA THR A 344 10.52 -3.42 15.51
C THR A 344 11.04 -3.19 14.08
N ILE A 345 10.41 -2.30 13.32
CA ILE A 345 10.73 -2.07 11.91
C ILE A 345 11.86 -1.03 11.71
N SER A 346 11.98 -0.05 12.60
CA SER A 346 12.97 1.03 12.50
C SER A 346 14.42 0.55 12.27
N PRO A 347 14.93 -0.50 12.94
CA PRO A 347 16.27 -1.03 12.68
C PRO A 347 16.43 -1.61 11.27
N LEU A 348 15.39 -2.24 10.73
CA LEU A 348 15.40 -2.82 9.38
C LEU A 348 15.45 -1.71 8.33
N VAL A 349 14.60 -0.71 8.51
CA VAL A 349 14.55 0.52 7.71
C VAL A 349 15.90 1.23 7.73
N ALA A 350 16.54 1.39 8.89
CA ALA A 350 17.84 2.04 9.00
C ALA A 350 18.92 1.33 8.17
N LYS A 351 18.94 -0.01 8.17
CA LYS A 351 19.89 -0.80 7.36
C LYS A 351 19.63 -0.67 5.87
N LEU A 352 18.36 -0.75 5.46
CA LEU A 352 17.98 -0.62 4.05
C LEU A 352 18.21 0.82 3.53
N SER A 353 18.02 1.83 4.37
CA SER A 353 18.21 3.25 4.03
C SER A 353 19.64 3.60 3.60
N GLU A 354 20.63 2.75 3.93
CA GLU A 354 21.99 2.91 3.43
C GLU A 354 22.10 2.71 1.91
N ARG A 355 21.14 2.02 1.30
CA ARG A 355 21.19 1.55 -0.09
C ARG A 355 20.01 2.02 -0.95
N GLN A 356 18.88 2.34 -0.35
CA GLN A 356 17.66 2.77 -1.03
C GLN A 356 16.90 3.84 -0.24
N ASP A 357 16.24 4.75 -0.94
CA ASP A 357 15.40 5.79 -0.32
C ASP A 357 13.93 5.35 -0.18
N TYR A 358 13.53 4.31 -0.93
CA TYR A 358 12.17 3.83 -1.01
C TYR A 358 12.09 2.33 -0.74
N GLY A 359 10.99 1.91 -0.12
CA GLY A 359 10.63 0.51 0.08
C GLY A 359 9.50 0.10 -0.85
N PHE A 360 9.59 -1.11 -1.40
CA PHE A 360 8.39 -1.84 -1.75
C PHE A 360 7.88 -2.46 -0.45
N VAL A 361 6.66 -2.14 -0.06
CA VAL A 361 5.98 -2.75 1.09
C VAL A 361 4.84 -3.55 0.53
N ILE A 362 4.91 -4.87 0.63
CA ILE A 362 3.69 -5.67 0.50
C ILE A 362 3.06 -5.66 1.86
N ASP A 363 1.87 -5.06 1.95
CA ASP A 363 1.02 -5.04 3.13
C ASP A 363 -0.10 -6.04 2.90
N THR A 364 -0.25 -6.95 3.85
CA THR A 364 -1.25 -8.00 3.78
C THR A 364 -1.93 -8.18 5.11
N ALA A 365 -3.24 -7.91 5.14
CA ALA A 365 -4.10 -8.26 6.24
C ALA A 365 -4.66 -9.68 6.01
N ILE A 366 -4.29 -10.61 6.88
CA ILE A 366 -4.85 -11.97 6.89
C ILE A 366 -5.80 -12.10 8.08
N ARG A 367 -7.00 -12.62 7.83
CA ARG A 367 -8.02 -12.85 8.85
C ARG A 367 -8.22 -14.34 9.05
N THR A 368 -8.26 -14.75 10.31
CA THR A 368 -8.59 -16.13 10.68
C THR A 368 -9.97 -16.17 11.33
N GLU A 369 -10.90 -16.89 10.70
CA GLU A 369 -12.24 -17.09 11.23
C GLU A 369 -12.21 -17.95 12.49
N GLY A 370 -13.11 -17.65 13.43
CA GLY A 370 -13.19 -18.35 14.72
C GLY A 370 -12.43 -17.69 15.88
N ILE A 371 -11.37 -16.92 15.61
CA ILE A 371 -10.57 -16.24 16.66
C ILE A 371 -10.40 -14.73 16.48
N GLN A 372 -10.96 -14.12 15.41
CA GLN A 372 -10.84 -12.68 15.11
C GLN A 372 -9.38 -12.17 15.20
N ALA A 373 -8.44 -12.95 14.65
CA ALA A 373 -7.04 -12.54 14.59
C ALA A 373 -6.72 -11.87 13.25
N ARG A 374 -5.89 -10.83 13.30
CA ARG A 374 -5.29 -10.16 12.15
C ARG A 374 -3.77 -10.20 12.24
N CYS A 375 -3.11 -10.39 11.12
CA CYS A 375 -1.68 -10.15 10.98
C CYS A 375 -1.40 -9.25 9.79
N ASP A 376 -0.33 -8.47 9.89
CA ASP A 376 0.21 -7.66 8.82
C ASP A 376 1.60 -8.21 8.45
N VAL A 377 1.77 -8.52 7.16
CA VAL A 377 3.06 -8.93 6.59
C VAL A 377 3.69 -7.69 5.96
N TYR A 378 4.96 -7.41 6.26
CA TYR A 378 5.76 -6.35 5.66
C TYR A 378 6.97 -6.96 4.97
N ALA A 379 6.92 -7.06 3.64
CA ALA A 379 8.07 -7.44 2.83
C ALA A 379 8.82 -6.18 2.37
N LEU A 380 10.11 -6.08 2.68
CA LEU A 380 10.99 -4.94 2.42
C LEU A 380 12.22 -5.39 1.59
N PRO A 381 12.08 -5.62 0.28
CA PRO A 381 13.18 -6.06 -0.55
C PRO A 381 14.12 -4.91 -0.93
N ASP A 382 15.36 -5.29 -1.31
CA ASP A 382 16.28 -4.37 -1.98
C ASP A 382 15.66 -3.90 -3.31
N GLU A 383 15.47 -2.59 -3.44
CA GLU A 383 14.76 -2.00 -4.58
C GLU A 383 15.44 -2.32 -5.91
N ARG A 384 16.77 -2.40 -5.91
CA ARG A 384 17.59 -2.54 -7.13
C ARG A 384 17.59 -3.99 -7.57
N GLU A 385 17.65 -4.91 -6.62
CA GLU A 385 17.59 -6.34 -6.89
C GLU A 385 16.20 -6.77 -7.35
N LEU A 386 15.14 -6.23 -6.74
CA LEU A 386 13.78 -6.46 -7.21
C LEU A 386 13.59 -5.90 -8.62
N ALA A 387 14.03 -4.67 -8.88
CA ALA A 387 13.95 -4.07 -10.21
C ALA A 387 14.67 -4.92 -11.27
N ARG A 388 15.86 -5.42 -10.97
CA ARG A 388 16.61 -6.34 -11.87
C ARG A 388 15.93 -7.68 -12.07
N ALA A 389 15.26 -8.22 -11.05
CA ALA A 389 14.51 -9.47 -11.17
C ALA A 389 13.33 -9.29 -12.15
N LEU A 390 12.63 -8.17 -12.05
CA LEU A 390 11.50 -7.83 -12.92
C LEU A 390 11.92 -7.49 -14.35
N ASP A 391 13.06 -6.82 -14.53
CA ASP A 391 13.66 -6.59 -15.84
C ASP A 391 13.86 -7.91 -16.60
N ARG A 392 14.44 -8.92 -15.95
CA ARG A 392 14.72 -10.22 -16.57
C ARG A 392 13.46 -10.94 -17.06
N LEU A 393 12.34 -10.79 -16.35
CA LEU A 393 11.07 -11.41 -16.73
C LEU A 393 10.44 -10.78 -17.98
N SER A 394 10.73 -9.50 -18.25
CA SER A 394 10.19 -8.83 -19.45
C SER A 394 10.97 -9.14 -20.74
N GLU A 395 12.18 -9.69 -20.60
CA GLU A 395 13.03 -10.07 -21.73
C GLU A 395 12.82 -11.53 -22.15
N SER A 396 12.11 -12.33 -21.34
CA SER A 396 11.75 -13.73 -21.58
C SER A 396 10.34 -13.88 -22.12
#